data_AF-C5L958-F1
#
_entry.id   AF-C5L958-F1
#
_cell.length_a   1.000
_cell.length_b   1.000
_cell.length_c   1.000
_cell.angle_alpha   90.00
_cell.angle_beta   90.00
_cell.angle_gamma   90.00
#
_symmetry.space_group_name_H-M   'P 1'
#
loop_
_entity.id
_entity.type
_entity.pdbx_description
1 polymer ?
#
loop_
_entity_poly.entity_id
_entity_poly.type
_entity_poly.pdbx_seq_one_letter_code
_entity_poly.pdbx_strand_id
1 'polypeptide(L)'
;MASEKHFLKSVKGEGMPTHKNPFVYGNLFLILDIVFPESLSEEAMEKLKEVLPAPKDSPRITKKMEEEYEHHELVDMDPSVSARMGAESGGGEAYDEDDEEGHRGPSVACAQQ
;
A
#
# COMPACT_ATOMS: atom_id res chain seq x y z
N MET A 1 7.94 8.04 -0.52
CA MET A 1 7.66 8.10 0.92
C MET A 1 6.16 7.90 1.09
N ALA A 2 5.70 6.65 1.07
CA ALA A 2 4.27 6.36 1.19
C ALA A 2 3.81 6.74 2.60
N SER A 3 2.66 7.40 2.70
CA SER A 3 2.03 7.79 3.95
C SER A 3 1.68 6.54 4.75
N GLU A 4 2.54 6.16 5.70
CA GLU A 4 2.22 5.15 6.70
C GLU A 4 1.12 5.73 7.59
N LYS A 5 0.02 4.98 7.72
CA LYS A 5 -1.05 5.32 8.66
C LYS A 5 -0.53 5.13 10.08
N HIS A 6 0.21 6.10 10.59
CA HIS A 6 0.67 6.06 11.97
C HIS A 6 -0.53 6.07 12.92
N PHE A 7 -0.48 5.26 13.97
CA PHE A 7 -1.47 5.30 15.03
C PHE A 7 -1.33 6.61 15.80
N LEU A 8 -2.17 7.59 15.47
CA LEU A 8 -2.13 8.92 16.07
C LEU A 8 -3.03 9.00 17.30
N LYS A 9 -2.44 9.36 18.44
CA LYS A 9 -3.16 9.73 19.67
C LYS A 9 -2.73 11.13 20.10
N SER A 10 -3.50 11.75 20.99
CA SER A 10 -3.13 13.05 21.55
C SER A 10 -3.43 13.17 23.03
N VAL A 11 -2.58 13.92 23.73
CA VAL A 11 -2.79 14.34 25.11
C VAL A 11 -3.18 15.81 25.08
N LYS A 12 -4.40 16.10 25.54
CA LYS A 12 -4.96 17.45 25.46
C LYS A 12 -4.25 18.39 26.42
N GLY A 13 -3.87 19.58 25.96
CA GLY A 13 -3.26 20.61 26.81
C GLY A 13 -1.77 20.38 27.16
N GLU A 14 -1.15 19.30 26.70
CA GLU A 14 0.27 19.00 26.93
C GLU A 14 1.17 19.47 25.77
N GLY A 15 0.64 20.29 24.87
CA GLY A 15 1.42 20.92 23.81
C GLY A 15 2.09 22.21 24.28
N MET A 16 2.76 22.90 23.36
CA MET A 16 3.41 24.17 23.67
C MET A 16 2.39 25.29 23.97
N PRO A 17 2.73 26.27 24.83
CA PRO A 17 1.94 27.48 25.02
C PRO A 17 1.72 28.22 23.70
N THR A 18 0.54 28.82 23.56
CA THR A 18 0.18 29.60 22.37
C THR A 18 0.85 30.98 22.42
N HIS A 19 1.36 31.43 21.28
CA HIS A 19 1.96 32.76 21.19
C HIS A 19 0.96 33.85 21.63
N LYS A 20 1.41 34.74 22.54
CA LYS A 20 0.62 35.80 23.21
C LYS A 20 -0.41 35.34 24.24
N ASN A 21 -0.57 34.04 24.47
CA ASN A 21 -1.41 33.52 25.55
C ASN A 21 -0.74 32.33 26.26
N PRO A 22 0.11 32.59 27.27
CA PRO A 22 0.94 31.56 27.90
C PRO A 22 0.14 30.56 28.74
N PHE A 23 -1.15 30.81 28.98
CA PHE A 23 -2.04 29.92 29.73
C PHE A 23 -2.82 28.94 28.82
N VAL A 24 -2.73 29.10 27.50
CA VAL A 24 -3.38 28.22 26.53
C VAL A 24 -2.33 27.34 25.87
N TYR A 25 -2.38 26.06 26.17
CA TYR A 25 -1.47 25.05 25.66
C TYR A 25 -2.10 24.29 24.49
N GLY A 26 -1.28 23.92 23.50
CA GLY A 26 -1.68 23.02 22.43
C GLY A 26 -1.87 21.58 22.91
N ASN A 27 -1.94 20.63 21.98
CA ASN A 27 -1.98 19.20 22.30
C ASN A 27 -0.64 18.54 21.96
N LEU A 28 -0.23 17.57 22.77
CA LEU A 28 0.87 16.67 22.42
C LEU A 28 0.32 15.55 21.54
N PHE A 29 0.90 15.35 20.37
CA PHE A 29 0.55 14.24 19.49
C PHE A 29 1.55 13.10 19.64
N LEU A 30 1.02 11.88 19.82
CA LEU A 30 1.78 10.64 19.89
C LEU A 30 1.59 9.91 18.57
N ILE A 31 2.70 9.71 17.85
CA ILE A 31 2.78 8.90 16.63
C ILE A 31 3.33 7.55 17.08
N LEU A 32 2.49 6.51 17.04
CA LEU A 32 2.86 5.18 17.51
C LEU A 32 3.24 4.31 16.31
N ASP A 33 4.48 3.85 16.30
CA ASP A 33 5.00 2.88 15.36
C ASP A 33 5.00 1.50 16.02
N ILE A 34 4.22 0.57 15.47
CA ILE A 34 4.08 -0.79 16.01
C ILE A 34 5.10 -1.69 15.32
N VAL A 35 6.12 -2.11 16.06
CA VAL A 35 7.08 -3.09 15.58
C VAL A 35 6.54 -4.49 15.83
N PHE A 36 6.27 -5.22 14.75
CA PHE A 36 5.90 -6.64 14.83
C PHE A 36 7.13 -7.50 15.07
N PRO A 37 6.99 -8.63 15.77
CA PRO A 37 8.08 -9.61 15.87
C PRO A 37 8.36 -10.23 14.49
N GLU A 38 9.62 -10.58 14.24
CA GLU A 38 10.04 -11.22 12.97
C GLU A 38 9.42 -12.61 12.79
N SER A 39 9.18 -13.33 13.89
CA SER A 39 8.56 -14.66 13.87
C SER A 39 7.76 -14.92 15.15
N LEU A 40 6.88 -15.92 15.09
CA LEU A 40 6.06 -16.40 16.20
C LEU A 40 6.26 -17.91 16.36
N SER A 41 6.35 -18.39 17.60
CA SER A 41 6.34 -19.82 17.89
C SER A 41 4.94 -20.42 17.68
N GLU A 42 4.87 -21.72 17.44
CA GLU A 42 3.59 -22.45 17.29
C GLU A 42 2.69 -22.27 18.51
N GLU A 43 3.26 -22.40 19.71
CA GLU A 43 2.53 -22.19 20.97
C GLU A 43 1.96 -20.77 21.09
N ALA A 44 2.72 -19.75 20.67
CA ALA A 44 2.25 -18.37 20.69
C ALA A 44 1.12 -18.15 19.67
N MET A 45 1.21 -18.75 18.49
CA MET A 45 0.17 -18.68 17.47
C MET A 45 -1.14 -19.32 17.93
N GLU A 46 -1.09 -20.46 18.63
CA GLU A 46 -2.27 -21.11 19.19
C GLU A 46 -2.97 -20.21 20.22
N LYS A 47 -2.22 -19.66 21.17
CA LYS A 47 -2.77 -18.73 22.17
C LYS A 47 -3.35 -17.48 21.54
N LEU A 48 -2.72 -16.94 20.50
CA LEU A 48 -3.24 -15.78 19.76
C LEU A 48 -4.58 -16.07 19.11
N LYS A 49 -4.81 -17.28 18.57
CA LYS A 49 -6.10 -17.67 17.97
C LYS A 49 -7.23 -17.72 18.99
N GLU A 50 -6.94 -18.00 20.26
CA GLU A 50 -7.94 -18.02 21.34
C GLU A 50 -8.35 -16.62 21.79
N VAL A 51 -7.40 -15.67 21.82
CA VAL A 51 -7.64 -14.32 22.36
C VAL A 51 -8.03 -13.29 21.30
N LEU A 52 -7.61 -13.49 20.04
CA LEU A 52 -7.94 -12.59 18.95
C LEU A 52 -9.34 -12.91 18.41
N PRO A 53 -10.08 -11.90 17.92
CA PRO A 53 -11.36 -12.13 17.27
C PRO A 53 -11.20 -13.03 16.03
N ALA A 54 -12.25 -13.76 15.70
CA ALA A 54 -12.27 -14.64 14.53
C ALA A 54 -11.85 -13.89 13.26
N PRO A 55 -11.08 -14.53 12.36
CA PRO A 55 -10.69 -13.92 11.10
C PRO A 55 -11.92 -13.47 10.31
N LYS A 56 -11.92 -12.21 9.85
CA LYS A 56 -13.06 -11.64 9.11
C LYS A 56 -13.22 -12.27 7.72
N ASP A 57 -12.10 -12.53 7.07
CA ASP A 57 -12.04 -12.95 5.66
C ASP A 57 -11.29 -14.28 5.53
N SER A 58 -11.82 -15.36 6.10
CA SER A 58 -11.29 -16.69 5.83
C SER A 58 -11.66 -17.10 4.40
N PRO A 59 -10.69 -17.28 3.48
CA PRO A 59 -10.98 -17.73 2.13
C PRO A 59 -11.61 -19.11 2.19
N ARG A 60 -12.80 -19.26 1.60
CA ARG A 60 -13.42 -20.58 1.39
C ARG A 60 -12.83 -21.20 0.14
N ILE A 61 -11.70 -21.89 0.30
CA ILE A 61 -11.14 -22.69 -0.78
C ILE A 61 -12.01 -23.93 -0.95
N THR A 62 -12.53 -24.14 -2.17
CA THR A 62 -13.28 -25.35 -2.54
C THR A 62 -12.43 -26.22 -3.46
N LYS A 63 -12.69 -27.52 -3.55
CA LYS A 63 -11.94 -28.43 -4.46
C LYS A 63 -11.97 -27.98 -5.93
N LYS A 64 -13.08 -27.38 -6.36
CA LYS A 64 -13.19 -26.79 -7.70
C LYS A 64 -12.20 -25.63 -7.90
N MET A 65 -11.95 -24.86 -6.84
CA MET A 65 -10.97 -23.77 -6.87
C MET A 65 -9.52 -24.28 -6.87
N GLU A 66 -9.23 -25.47 -6.34
CA GLU A 66 -7.87 -26.04 -6.45
C GLU A 66 -7.49 -26.40 -7.89
N GLU A 67 -8.48 -26.76 -8.73
CA GLU A 67 -8.26 -27.07 -10.15
C GLU A 67 -8.24 -25.80 -11.03
N GLU A 68 -8.98 -24.76 -10.64
CA GLU A 68 -9.14 -23.53 -11.43
C GLU A 68 -8.14 -22.42 -11.06
N TYR A 69 -7.53 -22.46 -9.87
CA TYR A 69 -6.68 -21.37 -9.35
C TYR A 69 -5.26 -21.83 -9.11
N GLU A 70 -4.31 -20.93 -9.41
CA GLU A 70 -2.89 -21.13 -9.15
C GLU A 70 -2.54 -20.83 -7.69
N HIS A 71 -1.71 -21.67 -7.09
CA HIS A 71 -1.15 -21.44 -5.75
C HIS A 71 0.09 -20.55 -5.85
N HIS A 72 0.05 -19.43 -5.14
CA HIS A 72 1.20 -18.53 -5.02
C HIS A 72 1.65 -18.44 -3.56
N GLU A 73 2.96 -18.31 -3.38
CA GLU A 73 3.58 -18.08 -2.08
C GLU A 73 3.97 -16.61 -1.95
N LEU A 74 3.92 -16.09 -0.73
CA LEU A 74 4.45 -14.76 -0.43
C LEU A 74 5.97 -14.85 -0.38
N VAL A 75 6.64 -13.96 -1.11
CA VAL A 75 8.10 -13.82 -1.11
C VAL A 75 8.46 -12.40 -0.72
N ASP A 76 9.52 -12.26 0.06
CA ASP A 76 10.07 -10.95 0.38
C ASP A 76 10.63 -10.32 -0.90
N MET A 77 10.24 -9.08 -1.18
CA MET A 77 10.67 -8.37 -2.38
C MET A 77 11.08 -6.95 -2.03
N ASP A 78 12.25 -6.54 -2.52
CA ASP A 78 12.69 -5.15 -2.43
C ASP A 78 11.81 -4.27 -3.33
N PRO A 79 11.11 -3.26 -2.79
CA PRO A 79 10.23 -2.39 -3.57
C PRO A 79 10.93 -1.64 -4.71
N SER A 80 12.23 -1.37 -4.58
CA SER A 80 13.02 -0.71 -5.62
C SER A 80 13.33 -1.64 -6.79
N VAL A 81 13.53 -2.93 -6.51
CA VAL A 81 13.76 -3.96 -7.54
C VAL A 81 12.47 -4.24 -8.29
N SER A 82 11.35 -4.35 -7.58
CA SER A 82 10.03 -4.58 -8.20
C SER A 82 9.62 -3.43 -9.14
N ALA A 83 9.89 -2.18 -8.74
CA ALA A 83 9.62 -1.00 -9.55
C ALA A 83 10.45 -0.97 -10.85
N ARG A 84 11.69 -1.46 -10.83
CA ARG A 84 12.57 -1.53 -12.02
C ARG A 84 12.13 -2.61 -12.99
N MET A 85 11.82 -3.81 -12.49
CA MET A 85 11.34 -4.92 -13.31
C MET A 85 10.04 -4.58 -14.07
N GLY A 86 9.15 -3.79 -13.45
CA GLY A 86 7.94 -3.29 -14.12
C GLY A 86 8.22 -2.23 -15.21
N ALA A 87 9.25 -1.40 -15.02
CA ALA A 87 9.64 -0.38 -16.00
C ALA A 87 10.38 -0.99 -17.22
N GLU A 88 11.24 -2.00 -17.00
CA GLU A 88 11.96 -2.71 -18.05
C GLU A 88 11.03 -3.59 -18.90
N SER A 89 9.91 -4.07 -18.34
CA SER A 89 8.90 -4.85 -19.10
C SER A 89 7.89 -3.98 -19.88
N GLY A 90 7.92 -2.66 -19.71
CA GLY A 90 7.00 -1.71 -20.36
C GLY A 90 7.68 -0.73 -21.32
N GLY A 91 8.99 -0.87 -21.55
CA GLY A 91 9.81 0.10 -22.30
C GLY A 91 10.29 -0.37 -23.67
N GLY A 92 9.54 -1.26 -24.33
CA GLY A 92 9.77 -1.67 -25.71
C GLY A 92 8.57 -1.31 -26.57
N GLU A 93 8.42 -0.02 -26.88
CA GLU A 93 7.56 0.45 -27.97
C GLU A 93 7.99 -0.28 -29.26
N ALA A 94 7.27 -1.34 -29.62
CA ALA A 94 7.51 -2.14 -30.83
C ALA A 94 7.07 -1.42 -32.13
N TYR A 95 7.13 -0.09 -32.14
CA TYR A 95 6.69 0.79 -33.23
C TYR A 95 7.73 1.86 -33.57
N ASP A 96 9.02 1.60 -33.38
CA ASP A 96 10.09 2.49 -33.85
C ASP A 96 11.06 1.76 -34.78
N GLU A 97 10.53 1.04 -35.77
CA GLU A 97 11.35 0.58 -36.90
C GLU A 97 10.48 0.43 -38.17
N ASP A 98 10.71 1.37 -39.10
CA ASP A 98 10.44 1.30 -40.54
C ASP A 98 8.97 1.30 -41.01
N ASP A 99 8.47 2.45 -41.46
CA ASP A 99 8.34 2.65 -42.91
C ASP A 99 8.04 4.13 -43.26
N GLU A 100 8.53 4.46 -44.43
CA GLU A 100 8.41 5.67 -45.21
C GLU A 100 6.94 6.09 -45.38
N GLU A 101 6.72 7.41 -45.47
CA GLU A 101 5.63 8.00 -46.26
C GLU A 101 4.17 7.82 -45.78
N GLY A 102 3.66 8.87 -45.13
CA GLY A 102 2.35 9.41 -45.54
C GLY A 102 1.24 9.49 -44.48
N HIS A 103 0.52 10.60 -44.57
CA HIS A 103 -0.84 10.84 -44.08
C HIS A 103 -1.01 11.34 -42.64
N ARG A 104 -0.75 12.66 -42.48
CA ARG A 104 -1.42 13.49 -41.47
C ARG A 104 -2.94 13.46 -41.71
N GLY A 105 -3.65 12.60 -40.98
CA GLY A 105 -5.12 12.57 -40.92
C GLY A 105 -5.67 13.69 -40.03
N PRO A 106 -6.88 14.22 -40.32
CA PRO A 106 -7.36 15.50 -39.80
C PRO A 106 -7.80 15.46 -38.33
N SER A 107 -7.30 16.41 -37.54
CA SER A 107 -7.73 16.66 -36.15
C SER A 107 -9.15 17.26 -36.13
N VAL A 108 -10.09 16.56 -35.49
CA VAL A 108 -11.45 17.09 -35.27
C VAL A 108 -11.49 17.82 -33.93
N ALA A 109 -11.76 19.12 -33.95
CA ALA A 109 -11.95 19.95 -32.76
C ALA A 109 -13.44 20.01 -32.40
N CYS A 110 -13.82 19.52 -31.22
CA CYS A 110 -15.16 19.70 -30.66
C CYS A 110 -15.24 21.07 -29.96
N ALA A 111 -16.17 21.91 -30.40
CA ALA A 111 -16.54 23.15 -29.73
C ALA A 111 -17.59 22.86 -28.64
N GLN A 112 -17.33 23.34 -27.42
CA GLN A 112 -18.22 23.28 -26.27
C GLN A 112 -19.30 24.38 -26.38
N GLN A 113 -20.56 24.03 -26.12
CA GLN A 113 -21.58 24.94 -25.57
C GLN A 113 -22.06 24.38 -24.24
#